data_AF-A0A960IG80-F1
#
_entry.id   AF-A0A960IG80-F1
#
_cell.length_a   1.000
_cell.length_b   1.000
_cell.length_c   1.000
_cell.angle_alpha   90.00
_cell.angle_beta   90.00
_cell.angle_gamma   90.00
#
_symmetry.space_group_name_H-M   'P 1'
#
loop_
_entity.id
_entity.type
_entity.pdbx_description
1 polymer ?
#
loop_
_entity_poly.entity_id
_entity_poly.type
_entity_poly.pdbx_seq_one_letter_code
_entity_poly.pdbx_strand_id
1 'polypeptide(L)'
;MSDPLHILMVEDNEIDVRAMRRSLRKQALAHELHVARDGVEALEVVTTAGFALLLLAALVAALALVVAVRKGTTADAEHRPDDPWGGQTLEWSTTSPPPWNNFAEAPGLVLTASPLLDSAEEGA
;
A
#
# COMPACT_ATOMS: atom_id res chain seq x y z
N MET A 1 -9.36 -20.87 21.10
CA MET A 1 -9.13 -19.87 22.17
C MET A 1 -9.66 -18.55 21.64
N SER A 2 -10.54 -17.88 22.37
CA SER A 2 -11.09 -16.59 21.93
C SER A 2 -10.05 -15.49 22.14
N ASP A 3 -9.83 -14.65 21.13
CA ASP A 3 -8.89 -13.53 21.22
C ASP A 3 -9.34 -12.55 22.32
N PRO A 4 -8.44 -12.05 23.18
CA PRO A 4 -8.80 -11.10 24.22
C PRO A 4 -9.23 -9.76 23.61
N LEU A 5 -10.20 -9.10 24.24
CA LEU A 5 -10.63 -7.76 23.83
C LEU A 5 -9.59 -6.71 24.27
N HIS A 6 -8.98 -6.02 23.31
CA HIS A 6 -8.10 -4.89 23.60
C HIS A 6 -8.93 -3.61 23.81
N ILE A 7 -8.79 -2.99 24.98
CA ILE A 7 -9.51 -1.77 25.36
C ILE A 7 -8.49 -0.68 25.67
N LEU A 8 -8.57 0.45 24.97
CA LEU A 8 -7.85 1.67 25.31
C LEU A 8 -8.77 2.57 26.14
N MET A 9 -8.48 2.71 27.42
CA MET A 9 -9.22 3.56 28.36
C MET A 9 -8.43 4.84 28.60
N VAL A 10 -9.12 5.99 28.49
CA VAL A 10 -8.55 7.30 28.79
C VAL A 10 -9.09 7.76 30.14
N GLU A 11 -8.24 7.72 31.16
CA GLU A 11 -8.60 8.01 32.55
C GLU A 11 -7.33 8.32 33.35
N ASP A 12 -7.31 9.47 34.03
CA ASP A 12 -6.21 9.88 34.90
C ASP A 12 -6.44 9.49 36.37
N ASN A 13 -7.69 9.18 36.76
CA ASN A 13 -8.01 8.76 38.11
C ASN A 13 -7.77 7.26 38.33
N GLU A 14 -6.78 6.93 39.17
CA GLU A 14 -6.44 5.55 39.49
C GLU A 14 -7.59 4.76 40.16
N ILE A 15 -8.50 5.42 40.89
CA ILE A 15 -9.64 4.75 41.52
C ILE A 15 -10.58 4.21 40.45
N ASP A 16 -10.85 5.00 39.42
CA ASP A 16 -11.75 4.65 38.33
C ASP A 16 -11.15 3.55 37.43
N VAL A 17 -9.85 3.64 37.15
CA VAL A 17 -9.10 2.56 36.47
C VAL A 17 -9.17 1.24 37.25
N ARG A 18 -8.98 1.28 38.58
CA ARG A 18 -9.08 0.08 39.44
C ARG A 18 -10.49 -0.48 39.47
N ALA A 19 -11.51 0.38 39.54
CA ALA A 19 -12.91 -0.02 39.51
C ALA A 19 -13.28 -0.69 38.18
N MET A 20 -12.87 -0.11 37.05
CA MET A 20 -13.07 -0.68 35.71
C MET A 20 -12.40 -2.04 35.58
N ARG A 21 -11.12 -2.15 35.93
CA ARG A 21 -10.37 -3.43 35.88
C ARG A 21 -11.03 -4.51 36.74
N ARG A 22 -11.57 -4.15 37.91
CA ARG A 22 -12.32 -5.09 38.77
C ARG A 22 -13.64 -5.51 38.13
N SER A 23 -14.36 -4.59 37.48
CA SER A 23 -15.62 -4.86 36.80
C SER A 23 -15.44 -5.82 35.62
N LEU A 24 -14.45 -5.57 34.76
CA LEU A 24 -14.15 -6.42 33.60
C LEU A 24 -13.77 -7.85 34.02
N ARG A 25 -12.96 -8.00 35.09
CA ARG A 25 -12.65 -9.32 35.67
C ARG A 25 -13.88 -10.06 36.17
N LYS A 26 -14.85 -9.37 36.78
CA LYS A 26 -16.09 -9.98 37.27
C LYS A 26 -16.96 -10.52 36.13
N GLN A 27 -16.93 -9.90 34.96
CA GLN A 27 -17.68 -10.36 33.80
C GLN A 27 -17.00 -11.53 33.06
N ALA A 28 -15.88 -12.04 33.55
CA ALA A 28 -15.11 -13.14 32.95
C ALA A 28 -14.77 -12.91 31.46
N LEU A 29 -14.69 -11.64 31.04
CA LEU A 29 -14.26 -11.27 29.70
C LEU A 29 -12.73 -11.32 29.65
N ALA A 30 -12.18 -12.08 28.71
CA ALA A 30 -10.77 -12.01 28.37
C ALA A 30 -10.50 -10.62 27.75
N HIS A 31 -9.66 -9.81 28.41
CA HIS A 31 -9.39 -8.45 27.98
C HIS A 31 -7.96 -8.03 28.30
N GLU A 32 -7.44 -7.10 27.51
CA GLU A 32 -6.24 -6.34 27.79
C GLU A 32 -6.62 -4.86 27.88
N LEU A 33 -6.38 -4.26 29.05
CA LEU A 33 -6.73 -2.86 29.32
C LEU A 33 -5.47 -2.00 29.25
N HIS A 34 -5.38 -1.19 28.19
CA HIS A 34 -4.38 -0.15 28.02
C HIS A 34 -4.95 1.15 28.59
N VAL A 35 -4.19 1.82 29.45
CA VAL A 35 -4.64 3.04 30.14
C VAL A 35 -3.78 4.20 29.67
N ALA A 36 -4.43 5.24 29.17
CA ALA A 36 -3.82 6.53 28.86
C ALA A 36 -4.35 7.57 29.86
N ARG A 37 -3.48 8.47 30.32
CA ARG A 37 -3.83 9.53 31.27
C ARG A 37 -4.69 10.61 30.62
N ASP A 38 -4.45 10.89 29.34
CA ASP A 38 -5.17 11.90 28.60
C ASP A 38 -5.35 11.52 27.13
N GLY A 39 -6.01 12.40 26.37
CA GLY A 39 -6.23 12.19 24.94
C GLY A 39 -4.94 12.21 24.11
N VAL A 40 -3.89 12.90 24.56
CA VAL A 40 -2.62 12.97 23.82
C VAL A 40 -1.93 11.61 23.89
N GLU A 41 -1.77 11.06 25.09
CA GLU A 41 -1.19 9.73 25.30
C GLU A 41 -2.03 8.64 24.59
N ALA A 42 -3.35 8.78 24.56
CA ALA A 42 -4.21 7.87 23.80
C ALA A 42 -3.95 7.93 22.29
N LEU A 43 -3.80 9.14 21.72
CA LEU A 43 -3.46 9.30 20.30
C LEU A 43 -2.05 8.80 19.99
N GLU A 44 -1.09 8.94 20.90
CA GLU A 44 0.28 8.42 20.72
C GLU A 44 0.28 6.89 20.56
N VAL A 45 -0.53 6.18 21.35
CA VAL A 45 -0.70 4.72 21.22
C VAL A 45 -1.22 4.34 19.83
N VAL A 46 -2.32 4.99 19.39
CA VAL A 46 -2.93 4.73 18.09
C VAL A 46 -1.97 5.08 16.94
N THR A 47 -1.29 6.22 17.05
CA THR A 47 -0.34 6.71 16.05
C THR A 47 0.85 5.77 15.92
N THR A 48 1.38 5.27 17.03
CA THR A 48 2.51 4.33 17.02
C THR A 48 2.13 3.01 16.34
N ALA A 49 0.94 2.48 16.63
CA ALA A 49 0.42 1.28 15.97
C ALA A 49 0.22 1.51 14.45
N GLY A 50 -0.37 2.64 14.06
CA GLY A 50 -0.53 3.02 12.67
C GLY A 50 0.80 3.18 11.92
N PHE A 51 1.78 3.82 12.56
CA PHE A 51 3.12 3.97 12.00
C PHE A 51 3.81 2.62 11.80
N ALA A 52 3.71 1.69 12.75
CA ALA A 52 4.27 0.35 12.61
C ALA A 52 3.68 -0.39 11.39
N LEU A 53 2.36 -0.26 11.16
CA LEU A 53 1.69 -0.83 9.99
C LEU A 53 2.17 -0.18 8.68
N LEU A 54 2.28 1.15 8.64
CA LEU A 54 2.79 1.87 7.47
C LEU A 54 4.24 1.52 7.15
N LEU A 55 5.09 1.38 8.18
CA LEU A 55 6.47 0.97 8.04
C LEU A 55 6.55 -0.45 7.45
N LEU A 56 5.75 -1.38 7.94
CA LEU A 56 5.67 -2.73 7.38
C LEU A 56 5.25 -2.72 5.91
N ALA A 57 4.22 -1.94 5.56
CA ALA A 57 3.78 -1.79 4.17
C ALA A 57 4.88 -1.22 3.27
N ALA A 58 5.61 -0.20 3.75
CA ALA A 58 6.74 0.38 3.03
C ALA A 58 7.88 -0.63 2.82
N LEU A 59 8.18 -1.46 3.82
CA LEU A 59 9.19 -2.53 3.70
C LEU A 59 8.77 -3.60 2.69
N VAL A 60 7.50 -3.99 2.66
CA VAL A 60 6.96 -4.93 1.66
C VAL A 60 7.06 -4.33 0.26
N ALA A 61 6.70 -3.06 0.07
CA ALA A 61 6.83 -2.37 -1.21
C ALA A 61 8.29 -2.24 -1.66
N ALA A 62 9.20 -1.92 -0.75
CA ALA A 62 10.64 -1.87 -1.03
C ALA A 62 11.19 -3.25 -1.43
N LEU A 63 10.79 -4.31 -0.73
CA LEU A 63 11.15 -5.69 -1.09
C LEU A 63 10.62 -6.05 -2.48
N ALA A 64 9.35 -5.73 -2.78
CA ALA A 64 8.76 -5.96 -4.08
C ALA A 64 9.54 -5.25 -5.19
N LEU A 65 9.93 -3.98 -4.97
CA LEU A 65 10.77 -3.23 -5.91
C LEU A 65 12.14 -3.88 -6.11
N VAL A 66 12.83 -4.27 -5.03
CA VAL A 66 14.14 -4.94 -5.11
C VAL A 66 14.04 -6.27 -5.87
N VAL A 67 12.99 -7.06 -5.62
CA VAL A 67 12.75 -8.32 -6.34
C VAL A 67 12.42 -8.05 -7.81
N ALA A 68 11.59 -7.05 -8.10
CA ALA A 68 11.21 -6.68 -9.47
C ALA A 68 12.42 -6.23 -10.29
N VAL A 69 13.28 -5.37 -9.74
CA VAL A 69 14.52 -4.92 -10.42
C VAL A 69 15.46 -6.11 -10.66
N ARG A 70 15.70 -6.95 -9.64
CA ARG A 70 16.61 -8.10 -9.76
C ARG A 70 16.13 -9.14 -10.78
N LYS A 71 14.83 -9.42 -10.82
CA LYS A 71 14.26 -10.37 -11.80
C LYS A 71 14.14 -9.75 -13.19
N GLY A 72 13.79 -8.47 -13.27
CA GLY A 72 13.64 -7.73 -14.52
C GLY A 72 14.93 -7.66 -15.33
N THR A 73 16.10 -7.59 -14.69
CA THR A 73 17.39 -7.62 -15.39
C THR A 73 17.77 -8.98 -15.97
N THR A 74 17.10 -10.05 -15.54
CA THR A 74 17.39 -11.43 -15.97
C THR A 74 16.25 -12.07 -16.76
N ALA A 75 15.13 -11.38 -16.93
CA ALA A 75 13.93 -11.92 -17.58
C ALA A 75 13.99 -11.73 -19.10
N ASP A 76 13.64 -12.80 -19.82
CA ASP A 76 13.53 -12.83 -21.28
C ASP A 76 12.43 -11.88 -21.78
N ALA A 77 12.50 -11.49 -23.06
CA ALA A 77 11.61 -10.50 -23.67
C ALA A 77 10.11 -10.89 -23.59
N GLU A 78 9.78 -12.19 -23.65
CA GLU A 78 8.40 -12.68 -23.46
C GLU A 78 7.82 -12.31 -22.09
N HIS A 79 8.66 -12.26 -21.06
CA HIS A 79 8.26 -11.91 -19.70
C HIS A 79 8.38 -10.41 -19.42
N ARG A 80 8.73 -9.61 -20.42
CA ARG A 80 8.85 -8.14 -20.36
C ARG A 80 8.30 -7.52 -21.65
N PRO A 81 7.00 -7.71 -21.96
CA PRO A 81 6.40 -7.09 -23.14
C PRO A 81 6.46 -5.57 -23.01
N ASP A 82 6.51 -4.90 -24.15
CA ASP A 82 6.49 -3.44 -24.25
C ASP A 82 5.15 -2.86 -23.78
N ASP A 83 4.06 -3.57 -24.08
CA ASP A 83 2.69 -3.27 -23.63
C ASP A 83 2.05 -4.46 -22.90
N PRO A 84 2.27 -4.60 -21.58
CA PRO A 84 1.63 -5.65 -20.78
C PRO A 84 0.13 -5.44 -20.53
N TRP A 85 -0.43 -4.26 -20.82
CA TRP A 85 -1.79 -3.89 -20.39
C TRP A 85 -2.75 -3.56 -21.54
N GLY A 86 -2.28 -3.47 -22.79
CA GLY A 86 -3.08 -2.99 -23.90
C GLY A 86 -3.33 -1.48 -23.79
N GLY A 87 -2.30 -0.71 -23.42
CA GLY A 87 -2.40 0.73 -23.20
C GLY A 87 -2.74 1.52 -24.47
N GLN A 88 -3.35 2.70 -24.29
CA GLN A 88 -3.92 3.48 -25.41
C GLN A 88 -3.09 4.71 -25.79
N THR A 89 -2.09 5.03 -24.98
CA THR A 89 -1.24 6.21 -25.05
C THR A 89 0.15 5.82 -25.59
N LEU A 90 0.89 6.79 -26.13
CA LEU A 90 2.12 6.51 -26.89
C LEU A 90 3.23 5.82 -26.09
N GLU A 91 3.29 5.95 -24.76
CA GLU A 91 4.29 5.28 -23.94
C GLU A 91 4.22 3.75 -24.04
N TRP A 92 3.09 3.19 -24.49
CA TRP A 92 2.92 1.75 -24.72
C TRP A 92 3.35 1.30 -26.12
N SER A 93 3.73 2.23 -27.01
CA SER A 93 4.25 1.93 -28.36
C SER A 93 5.78 1.91 -28.46
N THR A 94 6.48 2.15 -27.34
CA THR A 94 7.94 2.12 -27.28
C THR A 94 8.45 0.87 -26.56
N THR A 95 9.75 0.58 -26.71
CA THR A 95 10.36 -0.59 -26.08
C THR A 95 10.44 -0.46 -24.55
N SER A 96 10.56 -1.57 -23.83
CA SER A 96 10.78 -1.60 -22.38
C SER A 96 12.16 -2.19 -22.00
N PRO A 97 13.17 -1.36 -21.67
CA PRO A 97 13.10 0.09 -21.44
C PRO A 97 13.05 0.92 -22.74
N PRO A 98 12.57 2.18 -22.67
CA PRO A 98 12.52 3.05 -23.85
C PRO A 98 13.93 3.41 -24.31
N PRO A 99 14.14 3.65 -25.62
CA PRO A 99 15.38 4.19 -26.14
C PRO A 99 15.62 5.60 -25.57
N TRP A 100 16.87 6.06 -25.60
CA TRP A 100 17.28 7.34 -25.00
C TRP A 100 16.53 8.55 -25.56
N ASN A 101 16.07 8.47 -26.82
CA ASN A 101 15.29 9.49 -27.52
C ASN A 101 13.77 9.19 -27.50
N ASN A 102 13.32 8.38 -26.54
CA ASN A 102 11.94 7.93 -26.29
C ASN A 102 11.35 7.02 -27.37
N PHE A 103 11.44 7.38 -28.65
CA PHE A 103 10.89 6.59 -29.76
C PHE A 103 11.96 6.32 -30.81
N ALA A 104 12.01 5.08 -31.30
CA ALA A 104 12.93 4.71 -32.39
C ALA A 104 12.59 5.45 -33.68
N GLU A 105 11.29 5.60 -33.95
CA GLU A 105 10.74 6.40 -35.06
C GLU A 105 9.76 7.43 -34.48
N ALA A 106 9.66 8.59 -35.12
CA ALA A 106 8.73 9.62 -34.65
C ALA A 106 7.28 9.09 -34.75
N PRO A 107 6.48 9.20 -33.67
CA PRO A 107 5.08 8.78 -33.72
C PRO A 107 4.29 9.63 -34.72
N GLY A 108 3.22 9.05 -35.26
CA GLY A 108 2.32 9.72 -36.19
C GLY A 108 1.58 10.91 -35.57
N LEU A 109 0.67 11.51 -36.36
CA LEU A 109 -0.12 12.64 -35.91
C LEU A 109 -1.04 12.23 -34.75
N VAL A 110 -0.89 12.91 -33.61
CA VAL A 110 -1.74 12.70 -32.44
C VAL A 110 -2.94 13.64 -32.53
N LEU A 111 -4.13 13.05 -32.70
CA LEU A 111 -5.39 13.79 -32.83
C LEU A 111 -6.27 13.71 -31.57
N THR A 112 -6.04 12.69 -30.74
CA THR A 112 -6.85 12.41 -29.54
C THR A 112 -5.94 12.08 -28.35
N ALA A 113 -6.56 11.83 -27.19
CA ALA A 113 -5.84 11.37 -26.00
C ALA A 113 -5.50 9.85 -26.04
N SER A 114 -5.97 9.11 -27.04
CA SER A 114 -5.85 7.64 -27.15
C SER A 114 -5.32 7.19 -28.53
N PRO A 115 -4.16 7.68 -28.98
CA PRO A 115 -3.67 7.47 -30.35
C PRO A 115 -3.45 5.99 -30.73
N LEU A 116 -3.13 5.11 -29.78
CA LEU A 116 -2.95 3.69 -30.09
C LEU A 116 -4.28 2.96 -30.27
N LEU A 117 -5.34 3.41 -29.60
CA LEU A 117 -6.68 2.90 -29.83
C LEU A 117 -7.16 3.30 -31.22
N ASP A 118 -7.01 4.58 -31.58
CA ASP A 118 -7.40 5.10 -32.90
C ASP A 118 -6.67 4.33 -34.01
N SER A 119 -5.36 4.12 -33.85
CA SER A 119 -4.54 3.37 -34.81
C SER A 119 -4.97 1.91 -34.94
N ALA A 120 -5.40 1.28 -33.85
CA ALA A 120 -5.90 -0.09 -33.84
C ALA A 120 -7.29 -0.21 -34.50
N GLU A 121 -8.15 0.80 -34.31
CA GLU A 121 -9.48 0.87 -34.95
C GLU A 121 -9.39 1.19 -36.44
N GLU A 122 -8.47 2.04 -36.87
CA GLU A 122 -8.21 2.35 -38.28
C GLU A 122 -7.61 1.15 -39.05
N GLY A 123 -6.92 0.25 -38.36
CA GLY A 123 -6.29 -0.95 -38.92
C GLY A 123 -7.12 -2.24 -38.90
N ALA A 124 -8.33 -2.22 -38.31
CA ALA A 124 -9.25 -3.36 -38.17
C ALA A 124 -10.30 -3.42 -39.30
#